data_AF-A0A957KF24-F1
#
_entry.id   AF-A0A957KF24-F1
#
_cell.length_a   1.000
_cell.length_b   1.000
_cell.length_c   1.000
_cell.angle_alpha   90.00
_cell.angle_beta   90.00
_cell.angle_gamma   90.00
#
_symmetry.space_group_name_H-M   'P 1'
#
loop_
_entity.id
_entity.type
_entity.pdbx_description
1 polymer ?
#
loop_
_entity_poly.entity_id
_entity_poly.type
_entity_poly.pdbx_seq_one_letter_code
_entity_poly.pdbx_strand_id
1 'polypeptide(L)'
;EEEMDIELGYLLADAVHEPFALAPHRLLTVRQLPAVELMATLVDTNLDGGASGYNILGSWLEANGYEIIGPGYEVFHEISWPNEGRNVMEIQFPVTRVEVA
;
A
#
# COMPACT_ATOMS: atom_id res chain seq x y z
N GLU A 1 -17.73 8.17 12.17
CA GLU A 1 -16.56 8.33 11.29
C GLU A 1 -15.38 7.78 12.05
N GLU A 2 -14.68 6.81 11.47
CA GLU A 2 -13.43 6.31 12.05
C GLU A 2 -12.30 7.28 11.66
N GLU A 3 -11.47 7.65 12.62
CA GLU A 3 -10.27 8.45 12.38
C GLU A 3 -9.22 7.55 11.75
N MET A 4 -8.98 7.72 10.45
CA MET A 4 -7.97 6.98 9.71
C MET A 4 -6.68 7.79 9.62
N ASP A 5 -5.59 7.19 10.07
CA ASP A 5 -4.24 7.72 9.85
C ASP A 5 -3.75 7.26 8.47
N ILE A 6 -3.62 8.19 7.52
CA ILE A 6 -3.26 7.92 6.13
C ILE A 6 -2.07 8.79 5.75
N GLU A 7 -1.00 8.15 5.27
CA GLU A 7 0.12 8.81 4.64
C GLU A 7 0.06 8.64 3.11
N LEU A 8 0.32 9.73 2.36
CA LEU A 8 0.47 9.73 0.91
C LEU A 8 1.87 10.18 0.53
N GLY A 9 2.52 9.47 -0.39
CA GLY A 9 3.88 9.78 -0.82
C GLY A 9 4.17 9.37 -2.26
N TYR A 10 5.36 9.73 -2.71
CA TYR A 10 5.88 9.38 -4.04
C TYR A 10 7.26 8.75 -3.88
N LEU A 11 7.60 7.84 -4.79
CA LEU A 11 8.97 7.33 -4.91
C LEU A 11 9.85 8.40 -5.56
N LEU A 12 10.98 8.69 -4.92
CA LEU A 12 11.98 9.61 -5.46
C LEU A 12 13.13 8.79 -6.05
N ALA A 13 13.45 9.02 -7.33
CA ALA A 13 14.56 8.36 -8.00
C ALA A 13 15.93 8.87 -7.49
N ASP A 14 15.99 10.15 -7.17
CA ASP A 14 17.18 10.82 -6.65
C ASP A 14 17.10 11.01 -5.14
N ALA A 15 18.25 11.00 -4.49
CA ALA A 15 18.35 11.32 -3.07
C ALA A 15 18.03 12.81 -2.85
N VAL A 16 16.81 13.07 -2.39
CA VAL A 16 16.43 14.37 -1.83
C VAL A 16 16.41 14.25 -0.32
N HIS A 17 17.01 15.21 0.38
CA HIS A 17 17.12 15.18 1.84
C HIS A 17 16.32 16.28 2.54
N GLU A 18 15.76 17.23 1.79
CA GLU A 18 15.07 18.39 2.36
C GLU A 18 13.55 18.23 2.30
N PRO A 19 12.83 18.52 3.40
CA PRO A 19 11.36 18.58 3.37
C PRO A 19 10.85 19.68 2.44
N PHE A 20 9.74 19.41 1.77
CA PHE A 20 9.08 20.37 0.87
C PHE A 20 7.79 20.90 1.50
N ALA A 21 7.60 22.21 1.49
CA ALA A 21 6.32 22.79 1.89
C ALA A 21 5.29 22.63 0.77
N LEU A 22 4.18 21.94 1.06
CA LEU A 22 3.05 21.80 0.13
C LEU A 22 2.03 22.94 0.30
N ALA A 23 1.76 23.31 1.56
CA ALA A 23 0.84 24.37 1.96
C ALA A 23 1.19 24.82 3.39
N PRO A 24 0.61 25.92 3.92
CA PRO A 24 0.75 26.25 5.33
C PRO A 24 0.42 25.04 6.21
N HIS A 25 1.34 24.68 7.11
CA HIS A 25 1.24 23.52 8.00
C HIS A 25 1.18 22.14 7.32
N ARG A 26 1.54 22.02 6.04
CA ARG A 26 1.70 20.73 5.35
C ARG A 26 3.09 20.61 4.74
N LEU A 27 3.85 19.64 5.24
CA LEU A 27 5.19 19.32 4.78
C LEU A 27 5.18 17.92 4.16
N LEU A 28 5.79 17.80 2.98
CA LEU A 28 6.20 16.52 2.44
C LEU A 28 7.60 16.23 2.99
N THR A 29 7.72 15.21 3.81
CA THR A 29 9.00 14.77 4.39
C THR A 29 9.54 13.59 3.62
N VAL A 30 10.87 13.48 3.55
CA VAL A 30 11.52 12.31 2.97
C VAL A 30 11.76 11.30 4.08
N ARG A 31 11.27 10.06 3.90
CA ARG A 31 11.58 8.93 4.78
C ARG A 31 11.81 7.67 3.95
N GLN A 32 12.65 6.78 4.47
CA GLN A 32 12.71 5.42 3.98
C GLN A 32 11.62 4.59 4.65
N LEU A 33 10.93 3.74 3.88
CA LEU A 33 10.02 2.75 4.46
C LEU A 33 10.85 1.68 5.19
N PRO A 34 10.42 1.22 6.38
CA PRO A 34 11.09 0.11 7.05
C PRO A 34 11.14 -1.12 6.15
N ALA A 35 12.29 -1.80 6.12
CA ALA A 35 12.37 -3.11 5.49
C ALA A 35 11.55 -4.12 6.31
N VAL A 36 10.82 -4.98 5.61
CA VAL A 36 10.07 -6.11 6.18
C VAL A 36 10.57 -7.41 5.58
N GLU A 37 10.53 -8.49 6.35
CA GLU A 37 11.04 -9.80 5.89
C GLU A 37 10.16 -10.42 4.80
N LEU A 38 8.83 -10.40 5.01
CA LEU A 38 7.85 -10.91 4.06
C LEU A 38 6.73 -9.88 3.85
N MET A 39 6.32 -9.78 2.58
CA MET A 39 5.22 -8.93 2.13
C MET A 39 4.28 -9.78 1.29
N ALA A 40 3.00 -9.76 1.62
CA ALA A 40 1.96 -10.30 0.78
C ALA A 40 1.48 -9.21 -0.16
N THR A 41 1.43 -9.49 -1.46
CA THR A 41 1.02 -8.50 -2.46
C THR A 41 -0.03 -9.05 -3.41
N LEU A 42 -0.93 -8.17 -3.85
CA LEU A 42 -1.92 -8.45 -4.89
C LEU A 42 -1.98 -7.26 -5.85
N VAL A 43 -1.77 -7.53 -7.14
CA VAL A 43 -1.93 -6.51 -8.19
C VAL A 43 -3.34 -6.62 -8.77
N ASP A 44 -4.09 -5.53 -8.67
CA ASP A 44 -5.41 -5.35 -9.25
C ASP A 44 -5.32 -4.42 -10.48
N THR A 45 -5.73 -4.93 -11.63
CA THR A 45 -5.76 -4.19 -12.90
C THR A 45 -7.15 -3.69 -13.27
N ASN A 46 -8.16 -4.02 -12.46
CA ASN A 46 -9.56 -3.69 -12.65
C ASN A 46 -10.06 -2.97 -11.39
N LEU A 47 -9.65 -1.71 -11.21
CA LEU A 47 -10.17 -0.84 -10.14
C LEU A 47 -11.63 -0.43 -10.38
N ASP A 48 -12.51 -1.40 -10.52
CA ASP A 48 -13.96 -1.22 -10.73
C ASP A 48 -14.69 -0.96 -9.39
N GLY A 49 -13.98 -0.41 -8.39
CA GLY A 49 -14.56 0.20 -7.19
C GLY A 49 -14.88 -0.73 -6.03
N GLY A 50 -14.27 -1.92 -5.92
CA GLY A 50 -14.60 -2.90 -4.87
C GLY A 50 -13.45 -3.23 -3.92
N ALA A 51 -13.78 -3.45 -2.65
CA ALA A 51 -12.94 -4.11 -1.62
C ALA A 51 -12.57 -5.58 -1.96
N SER A 52 -12.66 -5.98 -3.23
CA SER A 52 -12.50 -7.36 -3.68
C SER A 52 -11.05 -7.84 -3.54
N GLY A 53 -10.07 -7.01 -3.93
CA GLY A 53 -8.65 -7.34 -3.80
C GLY A 53 -8.24 -7.60 -2.35
N TYR A 54 -8.72 -6.78 -1.41
CA TYR A 54 -8.49 -6.96 0.02
C TYR A 54 -9.05 -8.28 0.54
N ASN A 55 -10.30 -8.60 0.20
CA ASN A 55 -10.93 -9.85 0.63
C ASN A 55 -10.21 -11.08 0.03
N ILE A 56 -9.82 -11.03 -1.24
CA ILE A 56 -9.09 -12.11 -1.91
C ILE A 56 -7.74 -12.34 -1.23
N LEU A 57 -6.98 -11.28 -0.98
CA LEU A 57 -5.68 -11.37 -0.33
C LEU A 57 -5.81 -11.90 1.10
N GLY A 58 -6.77 -11.37 1.88
CA GLY A 58 -7.05 -11.84 3.24
C GLY A 58 -7.40 -13.32 3.30
N SER A 59 -8.35 -13.78 2.47
CA SER A 59 -8.72 -15.20 2.41
C SER A 59 -7.55 -16.10 1.99
N TRP A 60 -6.70 -15.64 1.07
CA TRP A 60 -5.52 -16.40 0.68
C TRP A 60 -4.51 -16.50 1.84
N LEU A 61 -4.28 -15.42 2.59
CA LEU A 61 -3.37 -15.43 3.74
C LEU A 61 -3.83 -16.42 4.81
N GLU A 62 -5.11 -16.36 5.18
CA GLU A 62 -5.71 -17.29 6.15
C GLU A 62 -5.56 -18.74 5.71
N ALA A 63 -5.89 -19.04 4.45
CA ALA A 63 -5.80 -20.40 3.91
C ALA A 63 -4.36 -20.93 3.81
N ASN A 64 -3.35 -20.06 3.81
CA ASN A 64 -1.94 -20.43 3.66
C ASN A 64 -1.11 -20.24 4.94
N GLY A 65 -1.76 -19.93 6.06
CA GLY A 65 -1.11 -19.83 7.37
C GLY A 65 -0.21 -18.60 7.50
N TYR A 66 -0.68 -17.43 7.05
CA TYR A 66 0.00 -16.15 7.25
C TYR A 66 -0.86 -15.19 8.08
N GLU A 67 -0.20 -14.35 8.85
CA GLU A 67 -0.82 -13.25 9.59
C GLU A 67 -0.21 -11.90 9.19
N ILE A 68 -1.02 -10.84 9.24
CA ILE A 68 -0.59 -9.46 8.93
C ILE A 68 0.05 -8.85 10.18
N ILE A 69 1.25 -8.30 10.05
CA ILE A 69 2.06 -7.80 11.17
C ILE A 69 2.37 -6.29 11.08
N GLY A 70 1.74 -5.57 10.15
CA GLY A 70 2.03 -4.16 9.92
C GLY A 70 0.96 -3.44 9.09
N PRO A 71 1.15 -2.12 8.86
CA PRO A 71 0.22 -1.33 8.07
C PRO A 71 0.18 -1.80 6.62
N GLY A 72 -0.99 -1.67 5.99
CA GLY A 72 -1.15 -1.91 4.55
C GLY A 72 -0.62 -0.75 3.71
N TYR A 73 -0.19 -1.06 2.49
CA TYR A 73 0.21 -0.08 1.50
C TYR A 73 -0.58 -0.27 0.20
N GLU A 74 -0.92 0.84 -0.45
CA GLU A 74 -1.45 0.88 -1.81
C GLU A 74 -0.42 1.55 -2.71
N VAL A 75 0.07 0.80 -3.71
CA VAL A 75 1.00 1.33 -4.71
C VAL A 75 0.27 1.44 -6.04
N PHE A 76 0.09 2.66 -6.50
CA PHE A 76 -0.51 2.94 -7.80
C PHE A 76 0.58 2.98 -8.87
N HIS A 77 0.68 1.91 -9.66
CA HIS A 77 1.64 1.79 -10.75
C HIS A 77 1.19 2.57 -11.99
N GLU A 78 -0.11 2.56 -12.25
CA GLU A 78 -0.73 3.33 -13.34
C GLU A 78 -1.99 4.03 -12.80
N ILE A 79 -1.99 5.36 -12.84
CA ILE A 79 -3.16 6.18 -12.53
C ILE A 79 -3.61 6.83 -13.83
N SER A 80 -4.73 6.34 -14.36
CA SER A 80 -5.43 6.96 -15.47
C SER A 80 -6.57 7.84 -14.95
N TRP A 81 -6.88 8.92 -15.67
CA TRP A 81 -8.06 9.73 -15.37
C TRP A 81 -9.33 8.87 -15.49
N PRO A 82 -10.39 9.18 -14.70
CA PRO A 82 -11.66 8.47 -14.83
C PRO A 82 -12.14 8.46 -16.28
N ASN A 83 -12.33 7.26 -16.84
CA ASN A 83 -12.76 6.95 -18.22
C ASN A 83 -11.67 6.89 -19.31
N GLU A 84 -10.38 7.05 -19.00
CA GLU A 84 -9.32 7.12 -20.03
C GLU A 84 -8.30 5.97 -20.02
N GLY A 85 -8.38 5.02 -19.08
CA GLY A 85 -7.44 3.90 -19.06
C GLY A 85 -7.69 2.87 -17.97
N ARG A 86 -6.82 1.86 -17.95
CA ARG A 86 -6.73 0.91 -16.83
C ARG A 86 -5.99 1.59 -15.68
N ASN A 87 -6.43 1.31 -14.46
CA ASN A 87 -5.66 1.63 -13.27
C ASN A 87 -5.04 0.33 -12.78
N VAL A 88 -3.75 0.40 -12.45
CA VAL A 88 -3.01 -0.73 -11.88
C VAL A 88 -2.59 -0.34 -10.48
N MET A 89 -3.14 -1.04 -9.50
CA MET A 89 -2.84 -0.85 -8.09
C MET A 89 -2.33 -2.14 -7.49
N GLU A 90 -1.40 -2.02 -6.56
CA GLU A 90 -0.90 -3.13 -5.77
C GLU A 90 -1.26 -2.91 -4.30
N ILE A 91 -1.95 -3.88 -3.71
CA ILE A 91 -2.25 -3.94 -2.28
C ILE A 91 -1.12 -4.75 -1.63
N GLN A 92 -0.52 -4.23 -0.57
CA GLN A 92 0.59 -4.87 0.13
C GLN A 92 0.34 -4.92 1.63
N PHE A 93 0.65 -6.05 2.28
CA PHE A 93 0.66 -6.19 3.73
C PHE A 93 1.93 -6.90 4.21
N PRO A 94 2.65 -6.35 5.21
CA PRO A 94 3.70 -7.09 5.90
C PRO A 94 3.10 -8.32 6.58
N VAL A 95 3.72 -9.48 6.41
CA VAL A 95 3.19 -10.75 6.94
C VAL A 95 4.27 -11.58 7.62
N THR A 96 3.84 -12.55 8.43
CA THR A 96 4.69 -13.66 8.90
C THR A 96 3.94 -14.98 8.77
N ARG A 97 4.66 -16.10 8.79
CA ARG A 97 4.03 -17.42 8.87
C ARG A 97 3.53 -17.66 10.29
N VAL A 98 2.32 -18.19 10.38
CA VAL A 98 1.79 -18.72 11.64
C VAL A 98 2.51 -20.04 11.93
N GLU A 99 3.30 -20.08 12.99
CA GLU A 99 3.92 -21.33 13.45
C GLU A 99 2.81 -22.26 13.97
N VAL A 100 2.78 -23.49 13.46
CA VAL A 100 1.92 -24.55 14.01
C VAL A 100 2.68 -25.19 15.17
N ALA A 101 2.20 -24.96 16.39
CA ALA A 101 2.72 -25.57 17.62
C ALA A 101 2.59 -27.11 17.61
#